data_AF-A0A2D9CJR8-F1
#
_entry.id   AF-A0A2D9CJR8-F1
#
_cell.length_a   1.000
_cell.length_b   1.000
_cell.length_c   1.000
_cell.angle_alpha   90.00
_cell.angle_beta   90.00
_cell.angle_gamma   90.00
#
_symmetry.space_group_name_H-M   'P 1'
#
loop_
_entity.id
_entity.type
_entity.pdbx_description
1 polymer ?
#
loop_
_entity_poly.entity_id
_entity_poly.type
_entity_poly.pdbx_seq_one_letter_code
_entity_poly.pdbx_strand_id
1 'polypeptide(L)' 'MQYNDYPAEQIAAKLKQVQDFEAKWGEKPASKAWKKWCTDDAYRQREWKFRQGVANSIKPNVDYR' A
#
# COMPACT_ATOMS: atom_id res chain seq x y z
N MET A 1 6.40 -9.35 -14.71
CA MET A 1 7.11 -8.75 -13.56
C MET A 1 6.94 -9.67 -12.35
N GLN A 2 8.00 -9.91 -11.59
CA GLN A 2 7.94 -10.68 -10.35
C GLN A 2 7.55 -9.76 -9.20
N TYR A 3 6.72 -10.25 -8.27
CA TYR A 3 6.34 -9.49 -7.07
C TYR A 3 7.60 -9.14 -6.28
N ASN A 4 7.83 -7.84 -6.07
CA ASN A 4 8.86 -7.32 -5.20
C ASN A 4 8.17 -6.55 -4.09
N ASP A 5 8.04 -7.17 -2.91
CA ASP A 5 7.47 -6.49 -1.74
C ASP A 5 8.46 -5.44 -1.20
N TYR A 6 7.95 -4.58 -0.32
CA TYR A 6 8.77 -3.67 0.45
C TYR A 6 9.64 -4.44 1.45
N PRO A 7 10.85 -3.94 1.77
CA PRO A 7 11.66 -4.50 2.84
C PRO A 7 10.87 -4.55 4.15
N ALA A 8 11.01 -5.66 4.89
CA ALA A 8 10.28 -5.88 6.14
C ALA A 8 10.49 -4.75 7.16
N GLU A 9 11.69 -4.17 7.20
CA GLU A 9 12.03 -3.03 8.06
C GLU A 9 11.19 -1.78 7.73
N GLN A 10 10.92 -1.51 6.45
CA GLN A 10 10.10 -0.36 6.04
C GLN A 10 8.63 -0.57 6.41
N ILE A 11 8.13 -1.80 6.27
CA ILE A 11 6.77 -2.17 6.65
C ILE A 11 6.60 -2.03 8.17
N ALA A 12 7.59 -2.51 8.95
CA ALA A 12 7.59 -2.39 10.40
C ALA A 12 7.66 -0.93 10.87
N ALA A 13 8.52 -0.11 10.25
CA ALA A 13 8.62 1.32 10.55
C ALA A 13 7.28 2.03 10.28
N LYS A 14 6.62 1.70 9.17
CA LYS A 14 5.30 2.28 8.82
C LYS A 14 4.21 1.81 9.78
N LEU A 15 4.21 0.54 10.18
CA LEU A 15 3.28 0.03 11.18
C LEU A 15 3.42 0.79 12.51
N LYS A 16 4.66 1.06 12.94
CA LYS A 16 4.93 1.85 14.15
C LYS A 16 4.39 3.27 14.03
N GLN A 17 4.59 3.94 12.89
CA GLN A 17 4.01 5.27 12.65
C GLN A 17 2.48 5.28 12.72
N VAL A 18 1.83 4.24 12.18
CA VAL A 18 0.36 4.10 12.26
C VAL A 18 -0.08 3.90 13.70
N GLN A 19 0.63 3.07 14.47
CA GLN A 19 0.34 2.86 15.90
C GLN A 19 0.51 4.17 16.71
N ASP A 20 1.59 4.92 16.47
CA ASP A 20 1.84 6.20 17.13
C ASP A 20 0.76 7.24 16.75
N PHE A 21 0.30 7.22 15.50
CA PHE A 21 -0.81 8.06 15.04
C PHE A 21 -2.13 7.70 15.73
N GLU A 22 -2.47 6.40 15.80
CA GLU A 22 -3.67 5.91 16.50
C GLU A 22 -3.64 6.23 17.99
N ALA A 23 -2.46 6.15 18.63
CA ALA A 23 -2.29 6.52 20.03
C ALA A 23 -2.52 8.02 20.28
N LYS A 24 -2.12 8.89 19.33
CA LYS A 24 -2.24 10.34 19.47
C LYS A 24 -3.61 10.90 19.10
N TRP A 25 -4.23 10.36 18.05
CA TRP A 25 -5.44 10.94 17.44
C TRP A 25 -6.67 10.03 17.53
N GLY A 26 -6.50 8.85 18.11
CA GLY A 26 -7.49 7.78 18.10
C GLY A 26 -7.54 7.05 16.76
N GLU A 27 -8.22 5.91 16.78
CA GLU A 27 -8.44 5.08 15.60
C GLU A 27 -9.31 5.82 14.56
N LYS A 28 -8.85 5.84 13.30
CA LYS A 28 -9.60 6.42 12.17
C LYS A 28 -9.78 5.37 11.06
N PRO A 29 -10.80 5.50 10.20
CA PRO A 29 -10.97 4.59 9.07
C PRO A 29 -9.72 4.50 8.17
N ALA A 30 -9.02 5.62 7.99
CA ALA A 30 -7.76 5.66 7.24
C ALA A 30 -6.63 4.87 7.95
N SER A 31 -6.48 5.02 9.26
CA SER A 31 -5.44 4.32 10.02
C SER A 31 -5.66 2.81 10.04
N LYS A 32 -6.92 2.34 10.10
CA LYS A 32 -7.28 0.92 9.92
C LYS A 32 -6.81 0.38 8.59
N ALA A 33 -7.03 1.12 7.50
CA ALA A 33 -6.60 0.71 6.17
C ALA A 33 -5.06 0.64 6.08
N TRP A 34 -4.34 1.62 6.66
CA TRP A 34 -2.88 1.61 6.70
C TRP A 34 -2.32 0.46 7.53
N LYS A 35 -2.94 0.17 8.68
CA LYS A 35 -2.58 -0.97 9.53
C LYS A 35 -2.77 -2.29 8.79
N LYS A 36 -3.92 -2.47 8.14
CA LYS A 36 -4.20 -3.64 7.30
C LYS A 36 -3.17 -3.80 6.17
N TRP A 37 -2.80 -2.70 5.52
CA TRP A 37 -1.75 -2.71 4.49
C TRP A 37 -0.40 -3.19 5.03
N CYS A 38 -0.04 -2.81 6.26
CA CYS A 38 1.21 -3.24 6.88
C CYS A 38 1.17 -4.72 7.34
N THR A 39 0.01 -5.25 7.73
CA THR A 39 -0.10 -6.61 8.30
C THR A 39 -0.51 -7.70 7.31
N ASP A 40 -1.15 -7.36 6.19
CA ASP A 40 -1.66 -8.32 5.20
C ASP A 40 -0.78 -8.32 3.94
N ASP A 41 0.13 -9.30 3.84
CA ASP A 41 1.00 -9.48 2.68
C ASP A 41 0.21 -9.79 1.39
N ALA A 42 -0.85 -10.61 1.49
CA ALA A 42 -1.68 -10.92 0.33
C ALA A 42 -2.39 -9.67 -0.20
N TYR A 43 -2.76 -8.73 0.70
CA TYR A 43 -3.30 -7.42 0.31
C TYR A 43 -2.26 -6.58 -0.43
N ARG A 44 -1.03 -6.47 0.07
CA ARG A 44 0.05 -5.76 -0.63
C ARG A 44 0.35 -6.37 -2.00
N GLN A 45 0.35 -7.69 -2.10
CA GLN A 45 0.56 -8.38 -3.37
C GLN A 45 -0.53 -8.07 -4.39
N ARG A 46 -1.81 -8.07 -3.98
CA ARG A 46 -2.93 -7.70 -4.87
C ARG A 46 -2.80 -6.25 -5.34
N GLU A 47 -2.47 -5.33 -4.45
CA GLU A 47 -2.27 -3.93 -4.80
C GLU A 47 -1.09 -3.74 -5.76
N TRP A 48 0.03 -4.43 -5.53
CA TRP A 48 1.17 -4.40 -6.42
C TRP A 48 0.78 -4.88 -7.83
N LYS A 49 0.06 -6.00 -7.94
CA LYS A 49 -0.44 -6.51 -9.23
C LYS A 49 -1.38 -5.50 -9.91
N PHE A 50 -2.27 -4.88 -9.16
CA PHE A 50 -3.16 -3.84 -9.68
C PHE A 50 -2.37 -2.65 -10.23
N ARG A 51 -1.39 -2.14 -9.49
CA ARG A 51 -0.52 -1.03 -9.94
C ARG A 51 0.23 -1.37 -11.23
N GLN A 52 0.76 -2.59 -11.36
CA GLN A 52 1.38 -3.04 -12.61
C GLN A 52 0.38 -3.12 -13.76
N GLY A 53 -0.84 -3.61 -13.50
CA GLY A 53 -1.92 -3.62 -14.50
C GLY A 53 -2.27 -2.22 -14.99
N VAL A 54 -2.41 -1.25 -14.08
CA VAL A 54 -2.68 0.15 -14.43
C VAL A 54 -1.52 0.75 -15.23
N ALA A 55 -0.28 0.57 -14.79
CA ALA A 55 0.89 1.07 -15.51
C ALA A 55 0.97 0.51 -16.95
N ASN A 56 0.64 -0.77 -17.14
CA ASN A 56 0.58 -1.38 -18.47
C ASN A 56 -0.60 -0.89 -19.31
N SER A 57 -1.70 -0.45 -18.68
CA SER A 57 -2.89 0.04 -19.37
C SER A 57 -2.74 1.47 -19.90
N ILE A 58 -1.88 2.27 -19.26
CA ILE A 58 -1.60 3.65 -19.65
C ILE A 58 -0.52 3.63 -20.74
N LYS A 59 -0.93 3.93 -21.98
CA LYS A 59 -0.03 4.08 -23.11
C LYS A 59 0.39 5.55 -23.25
N PRO A 60 1.67 5.84 -23.49
CA PRO A 60 2.10 7.20 -23.82
C PRO A 60 1.41 7.66 -25.12
N ASN A 61 1.08 8.96 -25.20
CA ASN A 61 0.46 9.61 -26.37
C ASN A 61 -0.90 9.04 -26.81
N VAL A 62 -1.70 8.50 -25.87
CA VAL A 62 -3.11 8.16 -26.10
C VAL A 62 -3.98 9.14 -25.32
N ASP A 63 -4.92 9.80 -26.00
CA ASP A 63 -5.97 10.57 -25.34
C ASP A 63 -7.08 9.61 -24.88
N TYR A 64 -7.38 9.64 -23.58
CA TYR A 64 -8.35 8.76 -22.92
C TYR A 64 -9.63 9.50 -22.50
N ARG A 65 -9.79 10.76 -22.93
CA ARG A 65 -10.97 11.59 -22.63
C ARG A 65 -12.19 11.21 -23.46
#